data_AF-A0A0F2L9F5-F1
#
_entry.id   AF-A0A0F2L9F5-F1
#
_cell.length_a   1.000
_cell.length_b   1.000
_cell.length_c   1.000
_cell.angle_alpha   90.00
_cell.angle_beta   90.00
_cell.angle_gamma   90.00
#
_symmetry.space_group_name_H-M   'P 1'
#
loop_
_entity.id
_entity.type
_entity.pdbx_description
1 polymer ?
#
loop_
_entity_poly.entity_id
_entity_poly.type
_entity_poly.pdbx_seq_one_letter_code
_entity_poly.pdbx_strand_id
1 'polypeptide(L)' 'MSIKLIVVKDVAIIEADLEGCGQAFSFRAEGRELDICGSKYELSEELPRFRKAVLKLRNGVYLGECDGPLCIAARANT' A
#
# COMPACT_ATOMS: atom_id res chain seq x y z
N MET A 1 4.26 -11.71 10.81
CA MET A 1 3.54 -11.32 9.59
C MET A 1 4.49 -10.48 8.75
N SER A 2 4.79 -10.88 7.51
CA SER A 2 5.82 -10.24 6.68
C SER A 2 5.18 -9.33 5.64
N ILE A 3 5.49 -8.03 5.68
CA ILE A 3 5.20 -7.11 4.57
C ILE A 3 6.40 -7.13 3.63
N LYS A 4 6.16 -7.34 2.34
CA LYS A 4 7.19 -7.24 1.32
C LYS A 4 7.00 -5.93 0.56
N LEU A 5 8.05 -5.12 0.55
CA LEU A 5 8.09 -3.84 -0.14
C LEU A 5 9.08 -3.93 -1.30
N ILE A 6 8.66 -3.52 -2.49
CA ILE A 6 9.53 -3.37 -3.65
C ILE A 6 9.22 -2.02 -4.27
N VAL A 7 10.21 -1.15 -4.42
CA VAL A 7 10.00 0.15 -5.06
C VAL A 7 10.76 0.21 -6.37
N VAL A 8 10.04 0.49 -7.45
CA VAL A 8 10.58 0.61 -8.81
C VAL A 8 10.19 1.98 -9.37
N LYS A 9 11.18 2.87 -9.54
CA LYS A 9 10.97 4.28 -9.91
C LYS A 9 9.99 4.98 -8.95
N ASP A 10 8.81 5.34 -9.42
CA ASP A 10 7.77 6.05 -8.69
C ASP A 10 6.61 5.14 -8.24
N VAL A 11 6.80 3.82 -8.34
CA VAL A 11 5.81 2.79 -8.00
C VAL A 11 6.29 1.97 -6.80
N ALA A 12 5.48 1.87 -5.75
CA ALA A 12 5.68 0.93 -4.64
C ALA A 12 4.78 -0.30 -4.81
N ILE A 13 5.36 -1.48 -4.76
CA ILE A 13 4.64 -2.76 -4.68
C ILE A 13 4.68 -3.19 -3.22
N ILE A 14 3.50 -3.33 -2.64
CA ILE A 14 3.30 -3.67 -1.23
C ILE A 14 2.53 -4.98 -1.18
N GLU A 15 3.21 -6.07 -0.83
CA GLU A 15 2.57 -7.36 -0.57
C GLU A 15 2.36 -7.50 0.93
N ALA A 16 1.11 -7.64 1.35
CA ALA A 16 0.75 -7.79 2.75
C ALA A 16 -0.35 -8.84 2.90
N ASP A 17 -0.23 -9.66 3.94
CA ASP A 17 -1.19 -10.73 4.23
C ASP A 17 -2.47 -10.21 4.91
N LEU A 18 -3.07 -9.17 4.32
CA LEU A 18 -4.18 -8.39 4.86
C LEU A 18 -5.40 -8.44 3.97
N GLU A 19 -6.57 -8.21 4.53
CA GLU A 19 -7.79 -8.08 3.76
C GLU A 19 -8.09 -6.60 3.50
N GLY A 20 -8.36 -6.24 2.24
CA GLY A 20 -8.80 -4.89 1.89
C GLY A 20 -10.22 -4.63 2.39
N CYS A 21 -10.48 -3.42 2.89
CA CYS A 21 -11.74 -3.01 3.51
C CYS A 21 -12.87 -2.66 2.52
N GLY A 22 -12.64 -2.82 1.21
CA GLY A 22 -13.62 -2.51 0.19
C GLY A 22 -13.07 -2.67 -1.23
N GLN A 23 -13.83 -2.20 -2.22
CA GLN A 23 -13.38 -2.11 -3.62
C GLN A 23 -12.48 -0.89 -3.85
N ALA A 24 -12.60 0.14 -3.01
CA ALA A 24 -11.67 1.26 -2.97
C ALA A 24 -11.55 1.76 -1.53
N PHE A 25 -10.37 2.24 -1.14
CA PHE A 25 -10.09 2.75 0.20
C PHE A 25 -8.88 3.68 0.19
N SER A 26 -8.76 4.53 1.20
CA SER A 26 -7.55 5.31 1.46
C SER A 26 -6.59 4.53 2.36
N PHE A 27 -5.30 4.80 2.20
CA PHE A 27 -4.25 4.29 3.07
C PHE A 27 -3.15 5.34 3.24
N ARG A 28 -2.34 5.22 4.29
CA ARG A 28 -1.22 6.14 4.56
C ARG A 28 0.10 5.39 4.48
N ALA A 29 1.12 6.00 3.87
CA ALA A 29 2.46 5.44 3.76
C ALA A 29 3.49 6.55 4.00
N GLU A 30 4.18 6.52 5.13
CA GLU A 30 5.09 7.61 5.54
C GLU A 30 6.22 7.08 6.43
N GLY A 31 7.47 7.40 6.09
CA GLY A 31 8.62 6.96 6.87
C GLY A 31 8.64 5.43 6.96
N ARG A 32 8.56 4.88 8.17
CA ARG A 32 8.47 3.43 8.39
C ARG A 32 7.05 2.94 8.66
N GLU A 33 6.04 3.78 8.52
CA GLU A 33 4.66 3.44 8.85
C GLU A 33 3.81 3.24 7.59
N LEU A 34 2.97 2.21 7.65
CA LEU A 34 1.94 1.91 6.67
C LEU A 34 0.61 1.70 7.40
N ASP A 35 -0.39 2.51 7.10
CA ASP A 35 -1.75 2.40 7.64
C ASP A 35 -2.69 1.99 6.51
N ILE A 36 -3.15 0.74 6.51
CA ILE A 36 -4.11 0.22 5.53
C ILE A 36 -5.37 -0.17 6.28
N CYS A 37 -6.50 0.40 5.88
CA CYS A 37 -7.82 0.06 6.43
C CYS A 37 -7.90 0.17 7.96
N GLY A 38 -7.21 1.16 8.55
CA GLY A 38 -7.16 1.40 9.99
C GLY A 38 -6.18 0.51 10.75
N SER A 39 -5.46 -0.36 10.05
CA SER A 39 -4.40 -1.19 10.64
C SER A 39 -3.05 -0.57 10.34
N LYS A 40 -2.30 -0.25 11.41
CA LYS A 40 -0.96 0.34 11.33
C LYS A 40 0.12 -0.73 11.39
N TYR A 41 1.12 -0.58 10.53
CA TYR A 41 2.27 -1.45 10.44
C TYR A 41 3.55 -0.62 10.46
N GLU A 42 4.53 -1.10 11.22
CA GLU A 42 5.89 -0.58 11.18
C GLU A 42 6.74 -1.49 10.29
N LEU A 43 7.39 -0.88 9.31
CA LEU A 43 8.27 -1.53 8.36
C LEU A 43 9.70 -1.56 8.90
N SER A 44 10.47 -2.57 8.50
CA SER A 44 11.89 -2.68 8.85
C SER A 44 12.75 -1.59 8.21
N GLU A 45 12.30 -1.04 7.09
CA GLU A 45 13.00 -0.03 6.30
C GLU A 45 12.10 1.18 6.04
N GLU A 46 12.72 2.32 5.77
CA GLU A 46 12.00 3.54 5.42
C GLU A 46 11.44 3.44 3.99
N LEU A 47 10.17 3.80 3.83
CA LEU A 47 9.50 3.92 2.56
C LEU A 47 10.11 5.08 1.78
N PRO A 48 10.74 4.81 0.62
CA PRO A 48 11.12 5.89 -0.27
C PRO A 48 9.86 6.59 -0.80
N ARG A 49 10.02 7.79 -1.37
CA ARG A 49 8.89 8.50 -1.97
C ARG A 49 8.41 7.80 -3.24
N PHE A 50 7.11 7.58 -3.36
CA PHE A 50 6.44 7.05 -4.55
C PHE A 50 5.12 7.81 -4.79
N ARG A 51 4.64 7.77 -6.04
CA ARG A 51 3.35 8.39 -6.44
C ARG A 51 2.29 7.35 -6.80
N LYS A 52 2.72 6.12 -7.07
CA LYS A 52 1.85 5.01 -7.45
C LYS A 52 2.12 3.83 -6.54
N ALA A 53 1.09 3.05 -6.29
CA ALA A 53 1.18 1.84 -5.51
C ALA A 53 0.49 0.66 -6.19
N VAL A 54 1.01 -0.53 -5.97
CA VAL A 54 0.33 -1.80 -6.24
C VAL A 54 0.26 -2.55 -4.92
N LEU A 55 -0.93 -2.68 -4.36
CA LEU A 55 -1.16 -3.44 -3.13
C LEU A 55 -1.63 -4.83 -3.51
N LYS A 56 -0.90 -5.86 -3.06
CA LYS A 56 -1.34 -7.24 -3.17
C LYS A 56 -1.78 -7.71 -1.80
N LEU A 57 -3.10 -7.76 -1.64
CA LEU A 57 -3.80 -8.14 -0.42
C LEU A 57 -4.45 -9.53 -0.60
N ARG A 58 -4.89 -10.17 0.48
CA ARG A 58 -5.54 -11.49 0.45
C ARG A 58 -6.72 -11.57 -0.50
N ASN A 59 -7.53 -10.51 -0.56
CA ASN A 59 -8.75 -10.46 -1.35
C ASN A 59 -8.57 -9.82 -2.74
N GLY A 60 -7.34 -9.47 -3.13
CA GLY A 60 -7.05 -9.05 -4.50
C GLY A 60 -5.90 -8.07 -4.65
N VAL A 61 -5.76 -7.58 -5.87
CA VAL A 61 -4.77 -6.56 -6.25
C VAL A 61 -5.47 -5.22 -6.34
N TYR A 62 -4.83 -4.18 -5.79
CA TYR A 62 -5.30 -2.82 -5.83
C TYR A 62 -4.24 -1.91 -6.44
N LEU A 63 -4.68 -0.98 -7.28
CA LEU A 63 -3.84 0.08 -7.82
C LEU A 63 -4.08 1.34 -7.00
N GLY A 64 -3.01 2.00 -6.59
CA GLY A 64 -3.07 3.20 -5.79
C GLY A 64 -2.35 4.39 -6.41
N GLU A 65 -2.86 5.58 -6.12
CA GLU A 65 -2.20 6.87 -6.38
C GLU A 65 -2.03 7.62 -5.06
N CYS A 66 -0.88 8.28 -4.91
CA CYS A 66 -0.47 8.93 -3.68
C CYS A 66 -0.14 10.40 -3.91
N ASP A 67 -0.58 11.24 -2.97
CA ASP A 67 -0.18 12.62 -2.83
C ASP A 67 0.44 12.83 -1.44
N GLY A 68 1.76 12.93 -1.39
CA GLY A 68 2.52 12.89 -0.15
C GLY A 68 2.30 11.57 0.60
N PRO A 69 1.95 11.59 1.90
CA PRO A 69 1.77 10.37 2.69
C PRO A 69 0.40 9.70 2.49
N LEU A 70 -0.55 10.36 1.83
CA LEU A 70 -1.92 9.86 1.66
C LEU A 70 -2.09 9.24 0.28
N CYS A 71 -2.67 8.05 0.25
CA CYS A 71 -2.92 7.31 -0.97
C CYS A 71 -4.38 6.86 -1.08
N ILE A 72 -4.88 6.74 -2.30
CA ILE A 72 -6.18 6.14 -2.62
C ILE A 72 -5.91 4.90 -3.45
N ALA A 73 -6.48 3.76 -3.05
CA ALA A 73 -6.38 2.48 -3.74
C ALA A 73 -7.75 2.03 -4.25
N ALA A 74 -7.78 1.45 -5.46
CA ALA A 74 -8.96 0.82 -6.04
C ALA A 74 -8.60 -0.58 -6.54
N ARG A 75 -9.54 -1.52 -6.39
CA ARG A 75 -9.34 -2.91 -6.79
C ARG A 75 -9.18 -2.97 -8.30
N ALA A 76 -8.14 -3.66 -8.76
CA ALA A 76 -7.99 -3.94 -10.16
C ALA A 76 -9.10 -4.91 -10.60
N ASN A 77 -9.98 -4.46 -11.50
CA ASN A 77 -10.86 -5.38 -12.22
C ASN A 77 -9.99 -6.12 -13.24
N THR A 78 -9.84 -7.43 -13.02
CA THR A 78 -9.22 -8.37 -13.96
C THR A 78 -10.29 -9.28 -14.52
#